data_AF-A0A2J6T3D4-F1
#
_entry.id   AF-A0A2J6T3D4-F1
#
_cell.length_a   1.000
_cell.length_b   1.000
_cell.length_c   1.000
_cell.angle_alpha   90.00
_cell.angle_beta   90.00
_cell.angle_gamma   90.00
#
_symmetry.space_group_name_H-M   'P 1'
#
loop_
_entity.id
_entity.type
_entity.pdbx_description
1 polymer ?
#
loop_
_entity_poly.entity_id
_entity_poly.type
_entity_poly.pdbx_seq_one_letter_code
_entity_poly.pdbx_strand_id
1 'polypeptide(L)'
;MSRATSDTGYEDQWWKTPIQLHDAEDKGERYELLEGVHDSPITSYDEVGALEPFDNPRVKTDPRFRLILHFNWKAQTLPVIIGGFPSKSALSSSSKSVTDVMHQPQLQQCSPRAQIVKRNYKTPTVFTHGTDDGMIPWQMTQGTYETLSESGEQTGVELPESEGWRATRRGL
;
A
#
# COMPACT_ATOMS: atom_id res chain seq x y z
N MET A 1 -6.32 0.39 22.89
CA MET A 1 -6.54 1.33 21.76
C MET A 1 -5.73 0.81 20.58
N SER A 2 -6.37 0.41 19.49
CA SER A 2 -5.69 0.03 18.24
C SER A 2 -5.45 1.28 17.39
N ARG A 3 -4.20 1.50 16.98
CA ARG A 3 -3.82 2.53 16.00
C ARG A 3 -4.01 1.93 14.61
N ALA A 4 -4.94 2.44 13.81
CA ALA A 4 -5.11 2.04 12.43
C ALA A 4 -4.27 2.96 11.54
N THR A 5 -3.44 2.38 10.67
CA THR A 5 -2.73 3.12 9.62
C THR A 5 -3.68 3.43 8.46
N SER A 6 -3.31 4.44 7.68
CA SER A 6 -4.05 5.28 6.72
C SER A 6 -4.87 4.64 5.60
N ASP A 7 -4.76 3.32 5.38
CA ASP A 7 -5.15 2.68 4.14
C ASP A 7 -6.52 2.04 4.25
N THR A 8 -7.54 2.88 4.36
CA THR A 8 -8.86 2.41 4.82
C THR A 8 -9.95 2.44 3.76
N GLY A 9 -9.70 3.08 2.62
CA GLY A 9 -10.64 3.15 1.47
C GLY A 9 -10.10 2.45 0.23
N TYR A 10 -10.11 1.12 0.17
CA TYR A 10 -9.52 0.40 -0.97
C TYR A 10 -10.22 0.67 -2.31
N GLU A 11 -11.48 1.11 -2.30
CA GLU A 11 -12.23 1.44 -3.51
C GLU A 11 -11.82 2.76 -4.18
N ASP A 12 -10.96 3.56 -3.54
CA ASP A 12 -10.50 4.83 -4.08
C ASP A 12 -9.77 4.67 -5.43
N GLN A 13 -9.91 5.66 -6.32
CA GLN A 13 -9.21 5.70 -7.61
C GLN A 13 -7.70 5.83 -7.46
N TRP A 14 -7.23 6.32 -6.30
CA TRP A 14 -5.82 6.35 -5.94
C TRP A 14 -5.14 4.99 -6.19
N TRP A 15 -5.77 3.90 -5.76
CA TRP A 15 -5.22 2.54 -5.90
C TRP A 15 -5.17 1.99 -7.32
N LYS A 16 -5.81 2.68 -8.28
CA LYS A 16 -5.79 2.33 -9.71
C LYS A 16 -4.83 3.19 -10.51
N THR A 17 -4.21 4.16 -9.85
CA THR A 17 -3.33 5.15 -10.49
C THR A 17 -1.89 4.91 -10.06
N PRO A 18 -0.94 4.79 -11.01
CA PRO A 18 0.48 4.75 -10.70
C PRO A 18 0.94 5.86 -9.75
N ILE A 19 1.66 5.49 -8.70
CA ILE A 19 2.27 6.42 -7.73
C ILE A 19 3.75 6.55 -8.09
N GLN A 20 4.20 7.77 -8.36
CA GLN A 20 5.61 8.06 -8.66
C GLN A 20 6.28 8.61 -7.40
N LEU A 21 7.19 7.81 -6.84
CA LEU A 21 7.89 8.15 -5.61
C LEU A 21 9.01 9.13 -5.96
N HIS A 22 9.08 10.25 -5.25
CA HIS A 22 10.11 11.27 -5.49
C HIS A 22 11.50 10.63 -5.36
N ASP A 23 12.40 10.94 -6.29
CA ASP A 23 13.76 10.37 -6.43
C ASP A 23 13.82 8.88 -6.82
N ALA A 24 12.67 8.19 -6.84
CA ALA A 24 12.52 6.81 -7.27
C ALA A 24 11.35 6.66 -8.26
N GLU A 25 11.30 7.53 -9.28
CA GLU A 25 10.33 7.42 -10.35
C GLU A 25 10.64 6.24 -11.29
N ASP A 26 9.59 5.69 -11.90
CA ASP A 26 9.70 4.64 -12.92
C ASP A 26 10.26 5.26 -14.21
N LYS A 27 11.47 4.83 -14.61
CA LYS A 27 12.10 5.25 -15.88
C LYS A 27 12.04 4.16 -16.94
N GLY A 28 11.25 3.11 -16.71
CA GLY A 28 11.13 1.97 -17.63
C GLY A 28 12.28 0.98 -17.52
N GLU A 29 12.96 0.94 -16.37
CA GLU A 29 14.01 -0.04 -16.09
C GLU A 29 13.47 -1.48 -16.18
N ARG A 30 14.29 -2.39 -16.70
CA ARG A 30 13.96 -3.82 -16.77
C ARG A 30 14.53 -4.55 -15.56
N TYR A 31 13.71 -5.38 -14.93
CA TYR A 31 14.11 -6.21 -13.80
C TYR A 31 13.26 -7.48 -13.71
N GLU A 32 13.81 -8.49 -13.03
CA GLU A 32 13.10 -9.71 -12.65
C GLU A 32 12.21 -9.42 -11.44
N LEU A 33 10.90 -9.33 -11.63
CA LEU A 33 9.98 -8.92 -10.56
C LEU A 33 10.04 -9.84 -9.33
N LEU A 34 10.11 -11.16 -9.55
CA LEU A 34 10.10 -12.14 -8.45
C LEU A 34 11.48 -12.42 -7.85
N GLU A 35 12.50 -11.63 -8.18
CA GLU A 35 13.88 -11.83 -7.71
C GLU A 35 14.00 -11.80 -6.17
N GLY A 36 13.25 -10.91 -5.51
CA GLY A 36 13.29 -10.72 -4.06
C GLY A 36 12.30 -11.57 -3.25
N VAL A 37 11.55 -12.46 -3.90
CA VAL A 37 10.50 -13.26 -3.26
C VAL A 37 11.00 -14.68 -3.00
N HIS A 38 11.17 -15.01 -1.72
CA HIS A 38 11.65 -16.32 -1.27
C HIS A 38 10.50 -17.27 -0.94
N ASP A 39 10.78 -18.57 -1.01
CA ASP A 39 9.83 -19.65 -0.69
C ASP A 39 9.52 -19.75 0.81
N SER A 40 10.36 -19.15 1.65
CA SER A 40 10.21 -19.14 3.10
C SER A 40 10.50 -17.74 3.66
N PRO A 41 9.93 -17.39 4.83
CA PRO A 41 10.20 -16.12 5.48
C PRO A 41 11.68 -15.94 5.80
N ILE A 42 12.19 -14.73 5.62
CA ILE A 42 13.53 -14.35 6.07
C ILE A 42 13.46 -13.83 7.51
N THR A 43 14.47 -14.16 8.32
CA THR A 43 14.52 -13.77 9.74
C THR A 43 15.26 -12.46 9.98
N SER A 44 16.04 -11.98 9.00
CA SER A 44 16.75 -10.70 9.02
C SER A 44 16.92 -10.17 7.60
N TYR A 45 17.13 -8.86 7.48
CA TYR A 45 17.32 -8.18 6.21
C TYR A 45 18.04 -6.84 6.44
N ASP A 46 19.32 -6.78 6.05
CA ASP A 46 20.22 -5.68 6.42
C ASP A 46 20.69 -4.85 5.21
N GLU A 47 20.19 -5.15 3.99
CA GLU A 47 20.67 -4.49 2.76
C GLU A 47 20.12 -3.08 2.57
N VAL A 48 18.79 -2.92 2.74
CA VAL A 48 18.09 -1.64 2.66
C VAL A 48 17.07 -1.57 3.80
N GLY A 49 17.25 -0.61 4.70
CA GLY A 49 16.29 -0.38 5.78
C GLY A 49 14.92 0.04 5.24
N ALA A 50 13.84 -0.34 5.94
CA ALA A 50 12.47 0.02 5.56
C ALA A 50 12.20 1.55 5.56
N LEU A 51 13.11 2.35 6.11
CA LEU A 51 13.03 3.81 6.22
C LEU A 51 14.13 4.52 5.41
N GLU A 52 14.85 3.80 4.55
CA GLU A 52 15.88 4.41 3.72
C GLU A 52 15.26 5.44 2.76
N PRO A 53 15.89 6.63 2.62
CA PRO A 53 15.52 7.61 1.61
C PRO A 53 15.46 7.02 0.19
N PHE A 54 14.49 7.43 -0.62
CA PHE A 54 14.35 6.94 -2.00
C PHE A 54 15.47 7.39 -2.95
N ASP A 55 16.24 8.41 -2.58
CA ASP A 55 17.44 8.84 -3.29
C ASP A 55 18.66 7.93 -3.02
N ASN A 56 18.57 7.02 -2.05
CA ASN A 56 19.59 6.01 -1.81
C ASN A 56 19.72 5.09 -3.04
N PRO A 57 20.89 5.00 -3.71
CA PRO A 57 21.03 4.18 -4.92
C PRO A 57 20.65 2.71 -4.73
N ARG A 58 20.77 2.18 -3.51
CA ARG A 58 20.44 0.77 -3.20
C ARG A 58 18.95 0.48 -3.31
N VAL A 59 18.08 1.48 -3.11
CA VAL A 59 16.62 1.36 -3.28
C VAL A 59 16.24 0.84 -4.66
N LYS A 60 17.00 1.21 -5.70
CA LYS A 60 16.71 0.80 -7.08
C LYS A 60 17.36 -0.53 -7.47
N THR A 61 18.44 -0.92 -6.81
CA THR A 61 19.17 -2.15 -7.13
C THR A 61 18.72 -3.34 -6.30
N ASP A 62 18.24 -3.10 -5.09
CA ASP A 62 17.77 -4.14 -4.19
C ASP A 62 16.49 -4.81 -4.72
N PRO A 63 16.43 -6.16 -4.79
CA PRO A 63 15.31 -6.87 -5.38
C PRO A 63 14.01 -6.80 -4.56
N ARG A 64 14.07 -6.64 -3.24
CA ARG A 64 12.89 -6.55 -2.37
C ARG A 64 12.34 -5.14 -2.34
N PHE A 65 13.21 -4.14 -2.33
CA PHE A 65 12.81 -2.74 -2.42
C PHE A 65 12.21 -2.42 -3.79
N ARG A 66 12.75 -3.01 -4.87
CA ARG A 66 12.14 -2.98 -6.20
C ARG A 66 10.70 -3.48 -6.24
N LEU A 67 10.29 -4.39 -5.35
CA LEU A 67 8.89 -4.81 -5.24
C LEU A 67 8.00 -3.64 -4.80
N ILE A 68 8.42 -2.92 -3.74
CA ILE A 68 7.69 -1.77 -3.21
C ILE A 68 7.55 -0.71 -4.30
N LEU A 69 8.65 -0.41 -5.01
CA LEU A 69 8.63 0.51 -6.14
C LEU A 69 7.66 0.04 -7.23
N HIS A 70 7.76 -1.22 -7.67
CA HIS A 70 6.90 -1.78 -8.70
C HIS A 70 5.40 -1.68 -8.35
N PHE A 71 5.03 -2.02 -7.11
CA PHE A 71 3.63 -2.00 -6.69
C PHE A 71 3.05 -0.58 -6.73
N ASN A 72 3.84 0.42 -6.35
CA ASN A 72 3.47 1.83 -6.47
C ASN A 72 3.42 2.26 -7.94
N TRP A 73 4.47 2.01 -8.71
CA TRP A 73 4.59 2.41 -10.12
C TRP A 73 3.52 1.80 -11.02
N LYS A 74 3.02 0.60 -10.70
CA LYS A 74 2.03 -0.11 -11.51
C LYS A 74 0.63 -0.13 -10.91
N ALA A 75 0.41 0.54 -9.78
CA ALA A 75 -0.87 0.52 -9.04
C ALA A 75 -1.33 -0.90 -8.68
N GLN A 76 -0.40 -1.72 -8.22
CA GLN A 76 -0.58 -3.15 -7.93
C GLN A 76 -0.47 -3.49 -6.45
N THR A 77 -0.48 -2.49 -5.57
CA THR A 77 -0.44 -2.66 -4.11
C THR A 77 -1.62 -3.50 -3.59
N LEU A 78 -2.86 -3.21 -3.99
CA LEU A 78 -4.04 -3.92 -3.49
C LEU A 78 -4.10 -5.40 -3.87
N PRO A 79 -3.85 -5.81 -5.14
CA PRO A 79 -3.72 -7.22 -5.49
C PRO A 79 -2.75 -7.98 -4.58
N VAL A 80 -1.60 -7.37 -4.27
CA VAL A 80 -0.57 -8.00 -3.43
C VAL A 80 -0.98 -8.09 -1.96
N ILE A 81 -1.50 -7.01 -1.37
CA ILE A 81 -1.89 -7.01 0.04
C ILE A 81 -3.08 -7.96 0.29
N ILE A 82 -4.02 -8.06 -0.65
CA ILE A 82 -5.24 -8.86 -0.48
C ILE A 82 -5.04 -10.31 -0.94
N GLY A 83 -4.38 -10.51 -2.08
CA GLY A 83 -4.23 -11.82 -2.73
C GLY A 83 -2.90 -12.52 -2.44
N GLY A 84 -1.94 -11.82 -1.82
CA GLY A 84 -0.57 -12.29 -1.64
C GLY A 84 0.27 -12.17 -2.90
N PHE A 85 1.57 -12.46 -2.77
CA PHE A 85 2.52 -12.43 -3.87
C PHE A 85 3.38 -13.69 -3.87
N PRO A 86 3.30 -14.56 -4.90
CA PRO A 86 3.95 -15.86 -4.88
C PRO A 86 5.44 -15.76 -5.20
N SER A 87 6.21 -16.73 -4.69
CA SER A 87 7.58 -16.94 -5.14
C SER A 87 7.61 -17.55 -6.56
N LYS A 88 8.81 -17.58 -7.17
CA LYS A 88 9.00 -18.21 -8.48
C LYS A 88 8.60 -19.69 -8.48
N SER A 89 8.97 -20.45 -7.44
CA SER A 89 8.65 -21.88 -7.37
C SER A 89 7.16 -22.12 -7.18
N ALA A 90 6.51 -21.34 -6.31
CA ALA A 90 5.06 -21.41 -6.09
C ALA A 90 4.29 -21.09 -7.37
N LEU A 91 4.72 -20.07 -8.12
CA LEU A 91 4.10 -19.71 -9.39
C LEU A 91 4.30 -20.81 -10.45
N SER A 92 5.52 -21.37 -10.56
CA SER A 92 5.82 -22.45 -11.52
C SER A 92 5.03 -23.74 -11.27
N SER A 93 4.66 -23.98 -10.01
CA SER A 93 3.83 -25.11 -9.59
C SER A 93 2.33 -24.82 -9.71
N SER A 94 1.96 -23.58 -10.07
CA SER A 94 0.60 -23.14 -10.33
C SER A 94 0.35 -22.99 -11.82
N SER A 95 -0.91 -22.98 -12.25
CA SER A 95 -1.29 -22.61 -13.62
C SER A 95 -1.42 -21.09 -13.82
N LYS A 96 -1.01 -20.28 -12.83
CA LYS A 96 -1.16 -18.82 -12.83
C LYS A 96 0.14 -18.16 -13.31
N SER A 97 0.00 -17.05 -14.02
CA SER A 97 1.06 -16.11 -14.32
C SER A 97 1.14 -15.01 -13.26
N VAL A 98 2.25 -14.25 -13.24
CA VAL A 98 2.36 -13.03 -12.42
C VAL A 98 1.22 -12.07 -12.74
N THR A 99 0.87 -11.91 -14.02
CA THR A 99 -0.23 -11.05 -14.44
C THR A 99 -1.56 -11.48 -13.82
N ASP A 100 -1.81 -12.80 -13.72
CA ASP A 100 -3.03 -13.33 -13.09
C ASP A 100 -3.12 -12.94 -11.61
N VAL A 101 -2.01 -13.00 -10.89
CA VAL A 101 -1.93 -12.59 -9.47
C VAL A 101 -2.15 -11.10 -9.29
N MET A 102 -1.70 -10.29 -10.25
CA MET A 102 -1.76 -8.83 -10.18
C MET A 102 -3.13 -8.24 -10.60
N HIS A 103 -4.14 -9.06 -10.85
CA HIS A 103 -5.49 -8.57 -11.11
C HIS A 103 -6.14 -7.97 -9.85
N GLN A 104 -6.94 -6.92 -10.03
CA GLN A 104 -7.64 -6.25 -8.94
C GLN A 104 -8.64 -7.20 -8.24
N PRO A 105 -8.55 -7.36 -6.91
CA PRO A 105 -9.40 -8.28 -6.17
C PRO A 105 -10.77 -7.67 -5.84
N GLN A 106 -11.66 -8.46 -5.22
CA GLN A 106 -12.95 -7.97 -4.72
C GLN A 106 -12.75 -7.12 -3.44
N LEU A 107 -12.64 -5.81 -3.62
CA LEU A 107 -12.24 -4.86 -2.57
C LEU A 107 -13.23 -4.78 -1.40
N GLN A 108 -14.53 -4.81 -1.68
CA GLN A 108 -15.60 -4.64 -0.68
C GLN A 108 -15.60 -5.69 0.44
N GLN A 109 -14.95 -6.83 0.24
CA GLN A 109 -14.84 -7.88 1.26
C GLN A 109 -13.78 -7.56 2.32
N CYS A 110 -12.79 -6.74 1.99
CA CYS A 110 -11.63 -6.46 2.86
C CYS A 110 -11.39 -4.97 3.11
N SER A 111 -12.03 -4.07 2.35
CA SER A 111 -11.93 -2.61 2.56
C SER A 111 -12.47 -2.21 3.93
N PRO A 112 -11.65 -1.59 4.81
CA PRO A 112 -12.11 -1.14 6.12
C PRO A 112 -13.35 -0.25 6.04
N ARG A 113 -13.37 0.73 5.14
CA ARG A 113 -14.52 1.63 4.95
C ARG A 113 -15.78 0.87 4.53
N ALA A 114 -15.67 -0.10 3.61
CA ALA A 114 -16.82 -0.93 3.21
C ALA A 114 -17.37 -1.76 4.37
N GLN A 115 -16.48 -2.28 5.23
CA GLN A 115 -16.88 -3.04 6.41
C GLN A 115 -17.55 -2.18 7.49
N ILE A 116 -17.16 -0.90 7.61
CA ILE A 116 -17.84 0.07 8.47
C ILE A 116 -19.26 0.30 7.98
N VAL A 117 -19.46 0.52 6.67
CA VAL A 117 -20.80 0.68 6.06
C VAL A 117 -21.67 -0.55 6.35
N LYS A 118 -21.08 -1.75 6.30
CA LYS A 118 -21.75 -3.02 6.65
C LYS A 118 -22.00 -3.23 8.14
N ARG A 119 -21.62 -2.27 9.00
CA ARG A 119 -21.75 -2.32 10.47
C ARG A 119 -20.93 -3.44 11.13
N ASN A 120 -19.87 -3.91 10.47
CA ASN A 120 -18.99 -4.96 10.99
C ASN A 120 -17.91 -4.41 11.94
N TYR A 121 -17.72 -3.09 12.00
CA TYR A 121 -16.82 -2.44 12.95
C TYR A 121 -17.59 -1.91 14.17
N LYS A 122 -17.12 -2.29 15.37
CA LYS A 122 -17.67 -1.88 16.68
C LYS A 122 -16.62 -1.41 17.68
N THR A 123 -15.36 -1.38 17.24
CA THR A 123 -14.23 -1.05 18.10
C THR A 123 -13.99 0.46 18.06
N PRO A 124 -13.91 1.13 19.22
CA PRO A 124 -13.47 2.51 19.28
C PRO A 124 -12.13 2.70 18.57
N THR A 125 -12.09 3.59 17.58
CA THR A 125 -10.93 3.73 16.67
C THR A 125 -10.47 5.18 16.62
N VAL A 126 -9.16 5.41 16.73
CA VAL A 126 -8.57 6.73 16.49
C VAL A 126 -7.65 6.63 15.28
N PHE A 127 -7.83 7.58 14.36
CA PHE A 127 -7.02 7.71 13.17
C PHE A 127 -5.95 8.79 13.37
N THR A 128 -4.73 8.55 12.91
CA THR A 128 -3.67 9.56 12.85
C THR A 128 -3.02 9.50 11.47
N HIS A 129 -2.98 10.62 10.75
CA HIS A 129 -2.40 10.68 9.40
C HIS A 129 -1.79 12.06 9.12
N GLY A 130 -0.49 12.11 8.83
CA GLY A 130 0.18 13.35 8.45
C GLY A 130 -0.30 13.93 7.10
N THR A 131 -0.55 15.23 7.04
CA THR A 131 -1.13 15.83 5.83
C THR A 131 -0.17 15.93 4.64
N ASP A 132 1.12 15.70 4.86
CA ASP A 132 2.18 15.76 3.85
C ASP A 132 2.55 14.36 3.33
N ASP A 133 1.78 13.33 3.70
CA ASP A 133 1.92 11.99 3.12
C ASP A 133 1.47 11.99 1.65
N GLY A 134 2.44 11.81 0.77
CA GLY A 134 2.29 11.67 -0.67
C GLY A 134 2.17 10.22 -1.13
N MET A 135 2.42 9.23 -0.27
CA MET A 135 2.20 7.82 -0.60
C MET A 135 0.73 7.45 -0.48
N ILE A 136 0.04 7.97 0.53
CA ILE A 136 -1.38 7.71 0.75
C ILE A 136 -2.09 9.03 1.07
N PRO A 137 -3.16 9.39 0.33
CA PRO A 137 -3.91 10.61 0.60
C PRO A 137 -4.58 10.57 1.98
N TRP A 138 -4.27 11.54 2.83
CA TRP A 138 -4.90 11.69 4.14
C TRP A 138 -6.44 11.83 4.07
N GLN A 139 -6.97 12.30 2.94
CA GLN A 139 -8.41 12.38 2.68
C GLN A 139 -9.09 11.01 2.73
N MET A 140 -8.38 9.92 2.41
CA MET A 140 -8.93 8.57 2.54
C MET A 140 -9.18 8.20 4.01
N THR A 141 -8.26 8.60 4.90
CA THR A 141 -8.42 8.46 6.34
C THR A 141 -9.58 9.33 6.83
N GLN A 142 -9.65 10.60 6.40
CA GLN A 142 -10.76 11.49 6.73
C GLN A 142 -12.12 10.89 6.34
N GLY A 143 -12.26 10.41 5.10
CA GLY A 143 -13.53 9.81 4.64
C GLY A 143 -13.91 8.52 5.38
N THR A 144 -12.93 7.78 5.90
CA THR A 144 -13.17 6.59 6.72
C THR A 144 -13.62 6.97 8.13
N TYR A 145 -12.96 7.97 8.73
CA TYR A 145 -13.37 8.56 9.99
C TYR A 145 -14.83 9.04 9.93
N GLU A 146 -15.19 9.79 8.88
CA GLU A 146 -16.56 10.27 8.66
C GLU A 146 -17.57 9.11 8.60
N THR A 147 -17.24 8.06 7.83
CA THR A 147 -18.10 6.87 7.71
C THR A 147 -18.32 6.17 9.05
N LEU A 148 -17.29 6.12 9.90
CA LEU A 148 -17.36 5.52 11.23
C LEU A 148 -18.16 6.39 12.21
N SER A 149 -17.96 7.71 12.15
CA SER A 149 -18.69 8.71 12.95
C SER A 149 -20.18 8.71 12.61
N GLU A 150 -20.53 8.71 11.32
CA GLU A 150 -21.93 8.61 10.84
C GLU A 150 -22.58 7.28 11.22
N SER A 151 -21.76 6.24 11.42
CA SER A 151 -22.23 4.96 11.94
C SER A 151 -22.51 4.99 13.46
N GLY A 152 -22.23 6.10 14.16
CA GLY A 152 -22.45 6.23 15.59
C GLY A 152 -21.45 5.45 16.45
N GLU A 153 -20.35 4.98 15.85
CA GLU A 153 -19.28 4.32 16.57
C GLU A 153 -18.34 5.37 17.20
N GLN A 154 -17.74 5.04 18.35
CA GLN A 154 -16.78 5.94 19.00
C GLN A 154 -15.53 6.08 18.13
N THR A 155 -15.23 7.31 17.68
CA THR A 155 -14.10 7.56 16.78
C THR A 155 -13.44 8.91 17.01
N GLY A 156 -12.19 9.04 16.59
CA GLY A 156 -11.44 10.30 16.57
C GLY A 156 -10.46 10.35 15.40
N VAL A 157 -10.03 11.54 14.99
CA VAL A 157 -9.06 11.74 13.92
C VAL A 157 -8.09 12.86 14.28
N GLU A 158 -6.80 12.63 14.04
CA GLU A 158 -5.72 13.60 14.16
C GLU A 158 -4.98 13.71 12.83
N LEU A 159 -4.88 14.92 12.30
CA LEU A 159 -4.20 15.21 11.03
C LEU A 159 -3.05 16.20 11.26
N PRO A 160 -1.90 15.73 11.80
CA PRO A 160 -0.77 16.62 12.03
C PRO A 160 -0.23 17.19 10.71
N GLU A 161 0.06 18.49 10.70
CA GLU A 161 0.70 19.17 9.57
C GLU A 161 2.16 18.75 9.43
N SER A 162 2.72 18.82 8.22
CA SER A 162 4.15 18.59 7.92
C SER A 162 4.71 17.19 8.20
N GLU A 163 3.85 16.22 8.48
CA GLU A 163 4.21 14.81 8.68
C GLU A 163 3.84 13.98 7.44
N GLY A 164 4.69 13.04 7.04
CA GLY A 164 4.41 12.08 5.95
C GLY A 164 5.54 11.91 4.93
N TRP A 165 5.41 10.89 4.08
CA TRP A 165 6.39 10.60 3.03
C TRP A 165 6.16 11.45 1.78
N ARG A 166 7.18 12.07 1.20
CA ARG A 166 7.01 12.91 -0.01
C ARG A 166 6.98 12.09 -1.31
N ALA A 167 5.93 12.23 -2.10
CA ALA A 167 5.82 11.68 -3.46
C ALA A 167 5.31 12.73 -4.45
N THR A 168 5.52 12.53 -5.75
CA THR A 168 5.07 13.46 -6.79
C THR A 168 4.11 12.80 -7.77
N ARG A 169 3.14 13.56 -8.32
CA ARG A 169 2.31 13.10 -9.44
C ARG A 169 2.86 13.64 -10.76
N ARG A 170 2.83 12.83 -11.82
CA ARG A 170 2.77 13.35 -13.21
C ARG A 170 1.31 13.30 -13.69
N GLY A 171 0.81 14.39 -14.26
CA GLY A 171 -0.44 14.39 -15.02
C GLY A 171 -1.68 14.96 -14.33
N LEU A 172 -1.52 16.03 -13.54
CA LEU A 172 -2.52 17.09 -13.42
C LEU A 172 -1.88 18.41 -13.84
#